data_AF-A0A962P9Z6-F1
#
_entry.id   AF-A0A962P9Z6-F1
#
_cell.length_a   1.000
_cell.length_b   1.000
_cell.length_c   1.000
_cell.angle_alpha   90.00
_cell.angle_beta   90.00
_cell.angle_gamma   90.00
#
_symmetry.space_group_name_H-M   'P 1'
#
loop_
_entity.id
_entity.type
_entity.pdbx_description
1 polymer ?
#
loop_
_entity_poly.entity_id
_entity_poly.type
_entity_poly.pdbx_seq_one_letter_code
_entity_poly.pdbx_strand_id
1 'polypeptide(L)'
;MTQKFRTVISIALGLLVTVSFNAQAQQPPRFLTLSPPEGFPIVPLLEGWVRNDDGSRTIIFGYINRNEDEVDVPVGENNYIEPAEFNGMQPGHFASGRGAQVFSVILPPDRADEDVWWYIRSGDKNELLKVPGRANASAYELDFIRPRPQGALRPLVGVGVDGAQAAENMAVIADYPRIVRVGERIEMAINAMDPSVRDPSDPRFKEPLDLGVHWAKHQGPGNVTFSYHPETPQPENPYNERDPRYARWEADPREASIEGGNGVAKVWATFSTPGEYLIRTMVENWQAPDSSQGDQCCWTNVYQRVTVR
;
A
#
# COMPACT_ATOMS: atom_id res chain seq x y z
N MET A 1 -26.99 27.65 -94.65
CA MET A 1 -25.87 28.35 -94.01
C MET A 1 -26.34 28.81 -92.64
N THR A 2 -25.78 28.22 -91.57
CA THR A 2 -25.74 28.73 -90.19
C THR A 2 -26.89 29.61 -89.66
N GLN A 3 -27.73 29.07 -88.78
CA GLN A 3 -27.89 29.62 -87.42
C GLN A 3 -28.64 28.65 -86.50
N LYS A 4 -28.10 28.50 -85.28
CA LYS A 4 -28.38 27.41 -84.34
C LYS A 4 -29.69 27.60 -83.57
N PHE A 5 -30.24 26.44 -83.25
CA PHE A 5 -31.51 26.15 -82.60
C PHE A 5 -31.54 26.45 -81.09
N ARG A 6 -32.76 26.83 -80.67
CA ARG A 6 -33.51 26.44 -79.46
C ARG A 6 -33.16 26.99 -78.08
N THR A 7 -34.11 27.81 -77.63
CA THR A 7 -34.62 28.00 -76.27
C THR A 7 -34.68 26.72 -75.43
N VAL A 8 -34.15 26.79 -74.20
CA VAL A 8 -34.48 25.86 -73.09
C VAL A 8 -34.64 26.69 -71.82
N ILE A 9 -35.82 26.56 -71.19
CA ILE A 9 -36.16 27.07 -69.86
C ILE A 9 -35.41 26.23 -68.82
N SER A 10 -34.82 26.86 -67.80
CA SER A 10 -34.23 26.13 -66.67
C SER A 10 -34.58 26.77 -65.33
N ILE A 11 -35.03 25.90 -64.45
CA ILE A 11 -35.52 26.08 -63.08
C ILE A 11 -34.33 26.36 -62.15
N ALA A 12 -34.41 27.37 -61.29
CA ALA A 12 -33.42 27.62 -60.23
C ALA A 12 -33.98 27.18 -58.87
N LEU A 13 -33.37 26.14 -58.30
CA LEU A 13 -33.66 25.56 -56.99
C LEU A 13 -32.40 25.66 -56.11
N GLY A 14 -32.54 26.23 -54.91
CA GLY A 14 -31.77 25.84 -53.73
C GLY A 14 -30.42 26.52 -53.48
N LEU A 15 -30.36 27.37 -52.44
CA LEU A 15 -29.16 27.57 -51.63
C LEU A 15 -29.58 27.83 -50.18
N LEU A 16 -29.65 26.74 -49.40
CA LEU A 16 -29.72 26.76 -47.94
C LEU A 16 -28.30 26.58 -47.41
N VAL A 17 -27.74 27.62 -46.80
CA VAL A 17 -26.44 27.56 -46.12
C VAL A 17 -26.70 27.08 -44.70
N THR A 18 -26.34 25.83 -44.40
CA THR A 18 -26.34 25.30 -43.03
C THR A 18 -25.05 25.70 -42.33
N VAL A 19 -25.15 26.63 -41.38
CA VAL A 19 -24.06 26.95 -40.45
C VAL A 19 -24.04 25.87 -39.36
N SER A 20 -23.07 24.96 -39.44
CA SER A 20 -22.84 23.96 -38.39
C SER A 20 -22.15 24.62 -37.20
N PHE A 21 -22.92 24.95 -36.16
CA PHE A 21 -22.36 25.20 -34.84
C PHE A 21 -21.87 23.86 -34.27
N ASN A 22 -20.56 23.64 -34.26
CA ASN A 22 -19.96 22.59 -33.43
C ASN A 22 -20.11 23.04 -31.97
N ALA A 23 -21.25 22.73 -31.36
CA ALA A 23 -21.37 22.74 -29.92
C ALA A 23 -20.50 21.59 -29.38
N GLN A 24 -19.24 21.89 -29.04
CA GLN A 24 -18.51 21.04 -28.11
C GLN A 24 -19.30 21.10 -26.80
N ALA A 25 -20.06 20.05 -26.53
CA ALA A 25 -20.61 19.81 -25.22
C ALA A 25 -19.43 19.65 -24.25
N GLN A 26 -19.00 20.74 -23.61
CA GLN A 26 -18.20 20.67 -22.41
C GLN A 26 -19.10 20.05 -21.35
N GLN A 27 -19.01 18.72 -21.21
CA GLN A 27 -19.58 18.05 -20.05
C GLN A 27 -18.98 18.73 -18.81
N PRO A 28 -19.80 19.23 -17.86
CA PRO A 28 -19.26 19.70 -16.60
C PRO A 28 -18.42 18.57 -15.99
N PRO A 29 -17.27 18.88 -15.35
CA PRO A 29 -16.42 17.86 -14.77
C PRO A 29 -17.28 16.99 -13.85
N ARG A 30 -17.34 15.69 -14.15
CA ARG A 30 -18.07 14.75 -13.30
C ARG A 30 -17.42 14.80 -11.93
N PHE A 31 -18.17 15.27 -10.94
CA PHE A 31 -17.73 15.42 -9.55
C PHE A 31 -17.35 14.08 -8.89
N LEU A 32 -17.53 12.96 -9.60
CA LEU A 32 -17.15 11.59 -9.25
C LEU A 32 -16.41 10.95 -10.44
N THR A 33 -15.29 11.54 -10.84
CA THR A 33 -14.45 10.92 -11.87
C THR A 33 -13.75 9.71 -11.25
N LEU A 34 -13.89 8.54 -11.87
CA LEU A 34 -13.16 7.34 -11.47
C LEU A 34 -11.66 7.63 -11.50
N SER A 35 -10.92 6.97 -10.62
CA SER A 35 -9.47 6.99 -10.70
C SER A 35 -9.03 6.45 -12.06
N PRO A 36 -8.07 7.08 -12.75
CA PRO A 36 -7.49 6.50 -13.94
C PRO A 36 -6.63 5.28 -13.56
N PRO A 37 -6.38 4.35 -14.50
CA PRO A 37 -5.44 3.25 -14.29
C PRO A 37 -4.06 3.73 -13.85
N GLU A 38 -3.55 4.79 -14.48
CA GLU A 38 -2.25 5.40 -14.19
C GLU A 38 -2.24 6.92 -14.45
N GLY A 39 -1.07 7.56 -14.24
CA GLY A 39 -0.81 8.96 -14.60
C GLY A 39 -0.85 9.96 -13.46
N PHE A 40 -1.47 9.63 -12.32
CA PHE A 40 -1.38 10.45 -11.11
C PHE A 40 -0.04 10.26 -10.38
N PRO A 41 0.51 11.32 -9.77
CA PRO A 41 1.73 11.20 -8.98
C PRO A 41 1.46 10.42 -7.69
N ILE A 42 2.49 9.73 -7.21
CA ILE A 42 2.53 9.15 -5.88
C ILE A 42 2.81 10.28 -4.90
N VAL A 43 1.93 10.47 -3.92
CA VAL A 43 2.06 11.55 -2.94
C VAL A 43 2.71 10.99 -1.67
N PRO A 44 3.94 11.41 -1.30
CA PRO A 44 4.58 10.98 -0.07
C PRO A 44 3.99 11.75 1.12
N LEU A 45 3.86 11.10 2.27
CA LEU A 45 3.25 11.64 3.48
C LEU A 45 4.15 11.40 4.70
N LEU A 46 4.13 12.35 5.63
CA LEU A 46 4.56 12.15 7.01
C LEU A 46 3.35 11.68 7.79
N GLU A 47 3.45 10.49 8.40
CA GLU A 47 2.41 9.97 9.30
C GLU A 47 2.60 10.50 10.72
N GLY A 48 3.84 10.72 11.12
CA GLY A 48 4.22 11.27 12.41
C GLY A 48 5.56 10.71 12.87
N TRP A 49 5.82 10.79 14.15
CA TRP A 49 7.06 10.29 14.75
C TRP A 49 6.83 9.75 16.16
N VAL A 50 7.72 8.90 16.64
CA VAL A 50 7.71 8.35 18.00
C VAL A 50 8.99 8.66 18.73
N ARG A 51 8.86 9.01 20.01
CA ARG A 51 9.97 9.06 20.96
C ARG A 51 10.24 7.68 21.52
N ASN A 52 11.46 7.21 21.38
CA ASN A 52 11.90 5.94 21.97
C ASN A 52 12.51 6.18 23.36
N ASP A 53 12.51 5.15 24.20
CA ASP A 53 13.01 5.22 25.58
C ASP A 53 14.52 5.53 25.68
N ASP A 54 15.29 5.16 24.65
CA ASP A 54 16.72 5.43 24.53
C ASP A 54 17.04 6.86 24.05
N GLY A 55 16.01 7.69 23.83
CA GLY A 55 16.14 9.06 23.36
C GLY A 55 16.20 9.21 21.84
N SER A 56 16.26 8.11 21.08
CA SER A 56 16.15 8.14 19.63
C SER A 56 14.72 8.51 19.19
N ARG A 57 14.56 8.89 17.92
CA ARG A 57 13.24 9.21 17.35
C ARG A 57 12.99 8.42 16.08
N THR A 58 11.82 7.80 15.98
CA THR A 58 11.39 7.05 14.80
C THR A 58 10.43 7.90 13.98
N ILE A 59 10.83 8.37 12.80
CA ILE A 59 9.97 9.08 11.84
C ILE A 59 9.27 8.06 10.95
N ILE A 60 7.98 8.27 10.68
CA ILE A 60 7.15 7.31 9.97
C ILE A 60 6.54 7.95 8.74
N PHE A 61 6.66 7.27 7.61
CA PHE A 61 6.19 7.77 6.32
C PHE A 61 5.10 6.88 5.74
N GLY A 62 4.27 7.49 4.90
CA GLY A 62 3.17 6.85 4.18
C GLY A 62 3.05 7.42 2.77
N TYR A 63 2.12 6.91 1.97
CA TYR A 63 1.86 7.46 0.65
C TYR A 63 0.39 7.37 0.27
N ILE A 64 0.01 8.12 -0.77
CA ILE A 64 -1.24 7.95 -1.49
C ILE A 64 -0.93 7.68 -2.96
N ASN A 65 -1.41 6.54 -3.46
CA ASN A 65 -1.52 6.22 -4.87
C ASN A 65 -3.00 6.35 -5.28
N ARG A 66 -3.33 7.37 -6.07
CA ARG A 66 -4.72 7.59 -6.54
C ARG A 66 -5.04 6.86 -7.84
N ASN A 67 -4.07 6.16 -8.41
CA ASN A 67 -4.24 5.34 -9.60
C ASN A 67 -4.98 4.04 -9.23
N GLU A 68 -5.73 3.45 -10.16
CA GLU A 68 -6.32 2.11 -9.96
C GLU A 68 -5.21 1.04 -9.94
N ASP A 69 -4.16 1.22 -10.74
CA ASP A 69 -3.05 0.29 -10.82
C ASP A 69 -1.95 0.57 -9.79
N GLU A 70 -1.17 -0.47 -9.51
CA GLU A 70 0.08 -0.37 -8.75
C GLU A 70 1.15 0.33 -9.59
N VAL A 71 2.00 1.13 -8.95
CA VAL A 71 3.05 1.91 -9.63
C VAL A 71 4.42 1.50 -9.08
N ASP A 72 5.37 1.21 -9.96
CA ASP A 72 6.78 1.02 -9.57
C ASP A 72 7.55 2.34 -9.72
N VAL A 73 8.18 2.79 -8.64
CA VAL A 73 9.19 3.87 -8.65
C VAL A 73 10.38 3.38 -7.82
N PRO A 74 11.32 2.63 -8.41
CA PRO A 74 12.44 2.05 -7.68
C PRO A 74 13.27 3.11 -6.94
N VAL A 75 13.89 2.71 -5.82
CA VAL A 75 14.84 3.56 -5.10
C VAL A 75 15.95 4.02 -6.04
N GLY A 76 16.19 5.33 -6.12
CA GLY A 76 17.11 5.95 -7.07
C GLY A 76 16.81 7.43 -7.28
N GLU A 77 17.20 7.98 -8.43
CA GLU A 77 17.08 9.42 -8.74
C GLU A 77 15.65 9.97 -8.64
N ASN A 78 14.64 9.11 -8.83
CA ASN A 78 13.22 9.47 -8.75
C ASN A 78 12.56 9.07 -7.42
N ASN A 79 13.29 8.42 -6.50
CA ASN A 79 12.76 8.00 -5.19
C ASN A 79 13.91 7.84 -4.19
N TYR A 80 14.17 8.88 -3.41
CA TYR A 80 15.32 8.93 -2.51
C TYR A 80 15.02 9.70 -1.22
N ILE A 81 15.83 9.42 -0.21
CA ILE A 81 15.80 10.07 1.10
C ILE A 81 17.07 10.90 1.29
N GLU A 82 16.92 12.08 1.88
CA GLU A 82 18.02 12.89 2.42
C GLU A 82 17.84 13.06 3.93
N PRO A 83 18.90 12.89 4.75
CA PRO A 83 20.25 12.47 4.40
C PRO A 83 20.35 11.06 3.78
N ALA A 84 21.32 10.87 2.87
CA ALA A 84 21.45 9.65 2.06
C ALA A 84 21.76 8.38 2.88
N GLU A 85 22.27 8.51 4.10
CA GLU A 85 22.48 7.39 5.02
C GLU A 85 21.19 6.70 5.48
N PHE A 86 20.05 7.42 5.44
CA PHE A 86 18.74 6.86 5.78
C PHE A 86 18.00 6.30 4.55
N ASN A 87 18.60 6.39 3.37
CA ASN A 87 18.02 5.93 2.13
C ASN A 87 18.08 4.40 2.01
N GLY A 88 16.98 3.77 1.58
CA GLY A 88 16.98 2.35 1.22
C GLY A 88 15.80 1.53 1.74
N MET A 89 15.00 2.04 2.70
CA MET A 89 13.84 1.33 3.23
C MET A 89 12.49 1.84 2.70
N GLN A 90 12.46 2.94 1.95
CA GLN A 90 11.24 3.43 1.32
C GLN A 90 10.69 2.45 0.28
N PRO A 91 9.37 2.37 0.07
CA PRO A 91 8.81 1.52 -0.97
C PRO A 91 9.35 1.89 -2.35
N GLY A 92 9.65 0.87 -3.15
CA GLY A 92 9.89 1.00 -4.60
C GLY A 92 8.68 0.60 -5.44
N HIS A 93 7.66 0.04 -4.80
CA HIS A 93 6.43 -0.44 -5.39
C HIS A 93 5.24 0.07 -4.57
N PHE A 94 4.24 0.65 -5.23
CA PHE A 94 3.17 1.42 -4.61
C PHE A 94 1.81 0.83 -5.00
N ALA A 95 1.24 0.01 -4.12
CA ALA A 95 -0.13 -0.49 -4.26
C ALA A 95 -1.13 0.68 -4.33
N SER A 96 -2.26 0.47 -5.00
CA SER A 96 -3.34 1.46 -5.08
C SER A 96 -3.86 1.86 -3.69
N GLY A 97 -4.35 3.10 -3.60
CA GLY A 97 -4.93 3.65 -2.37
C GLY A 97 -3.89 4.23 -1.41
N ARG A 98 -4.18 4.16 -0.11
CA ARG A 98 -3.34 4.69 0.95
C ARG A 98 -2.42 3.61 1.51
N GLY A 99 -1.12 3.85 1.45
CA GLY A 99 -0.13 3.10 2.21
C GLY A 99 0.23 3.86 3.48
N ALA A 100 -0.39 3.53 4.61
CA ALA A 100 -0.05 4.13 5.90
C ALA A 100 1.15 3.43 6.54
N GLN A 101 2.02 4.19 7.22
CA GLN A 101 3.18 3.69 7.98
C GLN A 101 3.97 2.60 7.23
N VAL A 102 4.32 2.90 5.99
CA VAL A 102 4.90 1.93 5.05
C VAL A 102 6.39 1.74 5.18
N PHE A 103 7.08 2.65 5.87
CA PHE A 103 8.45 2.51 6.35
C PHE A 103 8.74 3.59 7.41
N SER A 104 9.86 3.42 8.11
CA SER A 104 10.34 4.38 9.12
C SER A 104 11.82 4.69 8.95
N VAL A 105 12.24 5.80 9.55
CA VAL A 105 13.64 6.21 9.70
C VAL A 105 13.90 6.46 11.18
N ILE A 106 14.97 5.86 11.72
CA ILE A 106 15.36 6.04 13.12
C ILE A 106 16.50 7.05 13.19
N LEU A 107 16.23 8.19 13.83
CA LEU A 107 17.22 9.21 14.16
C LEU A 107 17.87 8.88 15.51
N PRO A 108 19.22 8.82 15.59
CA PRO A 108 19.89 8.59 16.86
C PRO A 108 19.68 9.78 17.80
N PRO A 109 19.86 9.60 19.13
CA PRO A 109 19.54 10.64 20.12
C PRO A 109 20.23 11.98 19.89
N ASP A 110 21.47 11.97 19.40
CA ASP A 110 22.28 13.15 19.10
C ASP A 110 21.84 13.93 17.85
N ARG A 111 20.99 13.31 17.01
CA ARG A 111 20.44 13.88 15.77
C ARG A 111 18.92 13.87 15.75
N ALA A 112 18.29 13.75 16.91
CA ALA A 112 16.84 13.62 17.04
C ALA A 112 16.04 14.78 16.43
N ASP A 113 16.63 15.98 16.33
CA ASP A 113 16.00 17.18 15.78
C ASP A 113 16.29 17.41 14.28
N GLU A 114 16.96 16.47 13.60
CA GLU A 114 17.24 16.57 12.16
C GLU A 114 16.01 16.32 11.30
N ASP A 115 15.92 17.05 10.18
CA ASP A 115 14.88 16.86 9.18
C ASP A 115 15.31 15.76 8.19
N VAL A 116 14.45 14.77 7.97
CA VAL A 116 14.62 13.74 6.95
C VAL A 116 13.64 13.98 5.81
N TRP A 117 14.12 14.16 4.59
CA TRP A 117 13.28 14.45 3.43
C TRP A 117 13.13 13.21 2.56
N TRP A 118 11.89 12.84 2.26
CA TRP A 118 11.60 11.83 1.23
C TRP A 118 11.13 12.52 -0.05
N TYR A 119 11.80 12.22 -1.15
CA TYR A 119 11.53 12.74 -2.48
C TYR A 119 11.01 11.63 -3.38
N ILE A 120 9.98 11.93 -4.17
CA ILE A 120 9.47 11.03 -5.20
C ILE A 120 9.05 11.79 -6.45
N ARG A 121 9.41 11.26 -7.61
CA ARG A 121 9.02 11.76 -8.93
C ARG A 121 8.30 10.67 -9.69
N SER A 122 7.03 10.91 -10.02
CA SER A 122 6.20 9.95 -10.75
C SER A 122 5.01 10.61 -11.44
N GLY A 123 4.21 9.81 -12.16
CA GLY A 123 3.04 10.26 -12.91
C GLY A 123 3.40 11.09 -14.14
N ASP A 124 2.39 11.44 -14.94
CA ASP A 124 2.58 12.04 -16.27
C ASP A 124 3.22 13.43 -16.21
N LYS A 125 2.94 14.17 -15.13
CA LYS A 125 3.52 15.49 -14.91
C LYS A 125 4.98 15.44 -14.51
N ASN A 126 5.47 14.27 -14.08
CA ASN A 126 6.86 14.05 -13.70
C ASN A 126 7.39 15.07 -12.66
N GLU A 127 6.51 15.52 -11.76
CA GLU A 127 6.82 16.52 -10.72
C GLU A 127 7.58 15.85 -9.57
N LEU A 128 8.58 16.55 -9.01
CA LEU A 128 9.28 16.09 -7.82
C LEU A 128 8.48 16.51 -6.59
N LEU A 129 7.73 15.57 -6.03
CA LEU A 129 7.06 15.75 -4.75
C LEU A 129 8.03 15.40 -3.63
N LYS A 130 7.86 16.04 -2.47
CA LYS A 130 8.65 15.75 -1.28
C LYS A 130 7.88 16.03 -0.01
N VAL A 131 8.24 15.31 1.05
CA VAL A 131 7.68 15.53 2.39
C VAL A 131 8.80 15.57 3.44
N PRO A 132 8.78 16.55 4.35
CA PRO A 132 9.71 16.57 5.47
C PRO A 132 9.22 15.67 6.59
N GLY A 133 10.07 14.76 7.04
CA GLY A 133 9.98 14.07 8.30
C GLY A 133 10.65 14.89 9.39
N ARG A 134 9.83 15.44 10.29
CA ARG A 134 10.31 16.24 11.43
C ARG A 134 9.86 15.60 12.72
N ALA A 135 10.82 15.29 13.58
CA ALA A 135 10.55 14.63 14.85
C ALA A 135 10.50 15.59 16.05
N ASN A 136 10.47 16.90 15.82
CA ASN A 136 10.53 17.93 16.87
C ASN A 136 9.16 18.57 17.21
N ALA A 137 8.15 18.40 16.36
CA ALA A 137 6.83 18.96 16.57
C ALA A 137 5.95 17.97 17.33
N SER A 138 5.60 18.29 18.58
CA SER A 138 4.76 17.44 19.43
C SER A 138 3.37 17.17 18.86
N ALA A 139 2.87 18.01 17.94
CA ALA A 139 1.61 17.81 17.25
C ALA A 139 1.58 16.57 16.33
N TYR A 140 2.76 16.05 15.96
CA TYR A 140 2.94 14.85 15.15
C TYR A 140 3.53 13.67 15.94
N GLU A 141 3.69 13.81 17.27
CA GLU A 141 4.15 12.71 18.13
C GLU A 141 3.03 11.67 18.25
N LEU A 142 3.30 10.47 17.78
CA LEU A 142 2.37 9.34 17.80
C LEU A 142 2.54 8.55 19.10
N ASP A 143 1.42 8.06 19.62
CA ASP A 143 1.37 7.33 20.88
C ASP A 143 1.01 5.85 20.70
N PHE A 144 1.04 5.29 19.48
CA PHE A 144 0.59 3.92 19.17
C PHE A 144 1.34 2.82 19.94
N ILE A 145 2.46 3.15 20.59
CA ILE A 145 3.15 2.26 21.56
C ILE A 145 2.32 2.03 22.83
N ARG A 146 1.28 2.83 23.05
CA ARG A 146 0.35 2.75 24.18
C ARG A 146 -0.96 2.10 23.75
N PRO A 147 -1.61 1.34 24.65
CA PRO A 147 -2.92 0.77 24.38
C PRO A 147 -3.91 1.84 23.93
N ARG A 148 -4.68 1.52 22.88
CA ARG A 148 -5.85 2.30 22.48
C ARG A 148 -6.94 2.21 23.58
N PRO A 149 -8.00 3.06 23.55
CA PRO A 149 -8.98 3.14 24.65
C PRO A 149 -9.68 1.82 25.02
N GLN A 150 -9.79 0.86 24.10
CA GLN A 150 -10.38 -0.47 24.34
C GLN A 150 -9.31 -1.57 24.39
N GLY A 151 -8.04 -1.18 24.54
CA GLY A 151 -6.92 -2.07 24.80
C GLY A 151 -6.12 -2.48 23.58
N ALA A 152 -6.51 -2.09 22.36
CA ALA A 152 -5.78 -2.49 21.16
C ALA A 152 -4.31 -2.04 21.21
N LEU A 153 -3.43 -2.98 20.91
CA LEU A 153 -2.00 -2.81 20.77
C LEU A 153 -1.56 -3.39 19.44
N ARG A 154 -0.35 -3.04 18.99
CA ARG A 154 0.23 -3.64 17.79
C ARG A 154 0.49 -5.13 18.01
N PRO A 155 0.11 -6.00 17.06
CA PRO A 155 0.46 -7.42 17.13
C PRO A 155 1.98 -7.60 17.26
N LEU A 156 2.40 -8.57 18.05
CA LEU A 156 3.79 -9.01 18.09
C LEU A 156 4.00 -9.99 16.94
N VAL A 157 5.05 -9.82 16.14
CA VAL A 157 5.28 -10.61 14.93
C VAL A 157 6.70 -11.15 14.91
N GLY A 158 6.87 -12.41 14.54
CA GLY A 158 8.15 -13.07 14.34
C GLY A 158 8.24 -13.67 12.93
N VAL A 159 9.46 -13.72 12.39
CA VAL A 159 9.74 -14.30 11.07
C VAL A 159 9.90 -15.81 11.18
N GLY A 160 9.22 -16.57 10.33
CA GLY A 160 9.13 -18.03 10.44
C GLY A 160 8.04 -18.47 11.40
N VAL A 161 7.95 -19.79 11.62
CA VAL A 161 6.92 -20.40 12.46
C VAL A 161 7.15 -20.21 13.96
N ASP A 162 8.38 -19.95 14.36
CA ASP A 162 8.86 -19.90 15.76
C ASP A 162 9.84 -18.75 16.03
N GLY A 163 9.98 -17.81 15.09
CA GLY A 163 10.83 -16.63 15.27
C GLY A 163 10.37 -15.76 16.43
N ALA A 164 11.31 -15.07 17.08
CA ALA A 164 11.03 -14.19 18.20
C ALA A 164 10.02 -13.10 17.80
N GLN A 165 8.92 -13.02 18.55
CA GLN A 165 7.86 -12.05 18.29
C GLN A 165 8.22 -10.68 18.86
N ALA A 166 8.09 -9.65 18.03
CA ALA A 166 8.28 -8.27 18.44
C ALA A 166 7.41 -7.32 17.61
N ALA A 167 7.25 -6.10 18.12
CA ALA A 167 6.66 -4.96 17.40
C ALA A 167 7.67 -3.82 17.23
N GLU A 168 8.98 -4.16 17.26
CA GLU A 168 10.16 -3.27 17.26
C GLU A 168 9.93 -2.03 16.42
N ASN A 169 10.27 -0.83 16.93
CA ASN A 169 10.35 0.49 16.23
C ASN A 169 9.74 0.58 14.82
N MET A 170 8.49 0.13 14.67
CA MET A 170 7.66 0.02 13.45
C MET A 170 7.88 -1.18 12.52
N ALA A 171 8.98 -1.92 12.61
CA ALA A 171 9.15 -3.13 11.83
C ALA A 171 10.17 -4.13 12.38
N VAL A 172 9.93 -5.41 12.11
CA VAL A 172 10.92 -6.48 12.23
C VAL A 172 11.62 -6.66 10.89
N ILE A 173 12.96 -6.72 10.88
CA ILE A 173 13.75 -6.90 9.65
C ILE A 173 14.48 -8.23 9.71
N ALA A 174 14.36 -9.04 8.66
CA ALA A 174 15.03 -10.34 8.58
C ALA A 174 15.51 -10.66 7.16
N ASP A 175 16.48 -11.57 7.06
CA ASP A 175 16.90 -12.16 5.80
C ASP A 175 16.19 -13.49 5.57
N TYR A 176 15.83 -13.78 4.33
CA TYR A 176 15.45 -15.13 3.93
C TYR A 176 16.69 -16.04 4.03
N PRO A 177 16.58 -17.25 4.60
CA PRO A 177 17.75 -18.02 5.05
C PRO A 177 18.65 -18.55 3.92
N ARG A 178 18.28 -18.34 2.65
CA ARG A 178 19.02 -18.85 1.49
C ARG A 178 18.78 -18.01 0.25
N ILE A 179 19.66 -18.17 -0.73
CA ILE A 179 19.47 -17.65 -2.07
C ILE A 179 18.37 -18.47 -2.77
N VAL A 180 17.50 -17.78 -3.49
CA VAL A 180 16.35 -18.33 -4.21
C VAL A 180 16.63 -18.30 -5.71
N ARG A 181 16.17 -19.30 -6.46
CA ARG A 181 16.26 -19.28 -7.93
C ARG A 181 15.07 -18.56 -8.54
N VAL A 182 15.27 -17.89 -9.67
CA VAL A 182 14.14 -17.37 -10.47
C VAL A 182 13.13 -18.48 -10.78
N GLY A 183 11.85 -18.20 -10.58
CA GLY A 183 10.76 -19.16 -10.80
C GLY A 183 10.63 -20.23 -9.71
N GLU A 184 11.54 -20.28 -8.73
CA GLU A 184 11.40 -21.18 -7.59
C GLU A 184 10.31 -20.66 -6.65
N ARG A 185 9.39 -21.56 -6.29
CA ARG A 185 8.35 -21.28 -5.29
C ARG A 185 8.92 -21.48 -3.89
N ILE A 186 8.91 -20.42 -3.07
CA ILE A 186 9.41 -20.44 -1.70
C ILE A 186 8.30 -20.25 -0.69
N GLU A 187 8.44 -20.85 0.49
CA GLU A 187 7.55 -20.61 1.62
C GLU A 187 8.02 -19.38 2.37
N MET A 188 7.08 -18.48 2.66
CA MET A 188 7.25 -17.40 3.61
C MET A 188 6.25 -17.61 4.75
N ALA A 189 6.71 -17.50 5.98
CA ALA A 189 5.90 -17.70 7.17
C ALA A 189 6.13 -16.56 8.16
N ILE A 190 5.04 -16.11 8.80
CA ILE A 190 5.10 -15.26 9.99
C ILE A 190 4.33 -15.92 11.11
N ASN A 191 4.79 -15.76 12.34
CA ASN A 191 4.03 -16.09 13.53
C ASN A 191 3.66 -14.80 14.25
N ALA A 192 2.44 -14.70 14.76
CA ALA A 192 1.95 -13.48 15.37
C ALA A 192 1.02 -13.74 16.55
N MET A 193 0.97 -12.77 17.44
CA MET A 193 0.13 -12.75 18.63
C MET A 193 -0.43 -11.34 18.85
N ASP A 194 -1.70 -11.26 19.24
CA ASP A 194 -2.33 -10.03 19.73
C ASP A 194 -2.06 -9.84 21.23
N PRO A 195 -1.21 -8.87 21.64
CA PRO A 195 -0.91 -8.64 23.06
C PRO A 195 -1.99 -7.79 23.76
N SER A 196 -3.06 -7.41 23.06
CA SER A 196 -4.09 -6.49 23.57
C SER A 196 -4.82 -7.05 24.79
N VAL A 197 -4.95 -6.24 25.84
CA VAL A 197 -5.74 -6.56 27.03
C VAL A 197 -7.09 -5.86 26.92
N ARG A 198 -8.16 -6.64 26.78
CA ARG A 198 -9.51 -6.14 26.53
C ARG A 198 -10.45 -6.42 27.71
N ASP A 199 -11.53 -5.64 27.82
CA ASP A 199 -12.56 -5.84 28.85
C ASP A 199 -13.39 -7.11 28.54
N PRO A 200 -13.32 -8.16 29.38
CA PRO A 200 -14.03 -9.41 29.13
C PRO A 200 -15.56 -9.29 29.34
N SER A 201 -16.03 -8.21 29.98
CA SER A 201 -17.46 -7.95 30.14
C SER A 201 -18.09 -7.36 28.88
N ASP A 202 -17.28 -6.82 27.97
CA ASP A 202 -17.73 -6.32 26.67
C ASP A 202 -18.08 -7.49 25.74
N PRO A 203 -19.34 -7.57 25.24
CA PRO A 203 -19.75 -8.64 24.34
C PRO A 203 -18.90 -8.76 23.07
N ARG A 204 -18.23 -7.69 22.64
CA ARG A 204 -17.37 -7.66 21.45
C ARG A 204 -16.04 -8.40 21.64
N PHE A 205 -15.63 -8.64 22.88
CA PHE A 205 -14.33 -9.24 23.21
C PHE A 205 -14.47 -10.59 23.94
N LYS A 206 -15.65 -11.23 23.82
CA LYS A 206 -15.89 -12.56 24.39
C LYS A 206 -14.98 -13.62 23.78
N GLU A 207 -14.78 -13.53 22.48
CA GLU A 207 -13.83 -14.35 21.73
C GLU A 207 -12.62 -13.48 21.35
N PRO A 208 -11.42 -14.08 21.25
CA PRO A 208 -10.27 -13.39 20.68
C PRO A 208 -10.58 -12.91 19.26
N LEU A 209 -10.07 -11.73 18.91
CA LEU A 209 -10.20 -11.17 17.56
C LEU A 209 -9.09 -11.73 16.67
N ASP A 210 -9.42 -11.98 15.41
CA ASP A 210 -8.41 -12.48 14.46
C ASP A 210 -7.42 -11.37 14.06
N LEU A 211 -6.24 -11.78 13.61
CA LEU A 211 -5.27 -10.89 13.02
C LEU A 211 -5.30 -10.99 11.50
N GLY A 212 -5.40 -9.88 10.79
CA GLY A 212 -5.18 -9.88 9.35
C GLY A 212 -3.69 -9.84 9.01
N VAL A 213 -3.33 -10.46 7.90
CA VAL A 213 -1.97 -10.55 7.38
C VAL A 213 -1.97 -10.15 5.92
N HIS A 214 -1.10 -9.20 5.55
CA HIS A 214 -1.01 -8.67 4.19
C HIS A 214 0.42 -8.75 3.67
N TRP A 215 0.68 -9.53 2.62
CA TRP A 215 1.97 -9.60 1.93
C TRP A 215 2.02 -8.67 0.73
N ALA A 216 3.13 -7.96 0.56
CA ALA A 216 3.34 -7.10 -0.59
C ALA A 216 4.80 -7.10 -1.03
N LYS A 217 5.03 -6.96 -2.34
CA LYS A 217 6.32 -6.51 -2.85
C LYS A 217 6.53 -5.08 -2.35
N HIS A 218 7.60 -4.86 -1.59
CA HIS A 218 7.98 -3.52 -1.12
C HIS A 218 9.06 -2.91 -2.03
N GLN A 219 10.04 -3.73 -2.41
CA GLN A 219 11.07 -3.40 -3.41
C GLN A 219 11.45 -4.64 -4.22
N GLY A 220 11.95 -4.43 -5.43
CA GLY A 220 12.59 -5.48 -6.23
C GLY A 220 12.48 -5.23 -7.75
N PRO A 221 13.38 -5.82 -8.55
CA PRO A 221 13.50 -5.55 -9.98
C PRO A 221 12.42 -6.20 -10.86
N GLY A 222 11.69 -7.19 -10.33
CA GLY A 222 10.65 -7.90 -11.09
C GLY A 222 9.36 -8.12 -10.30
N ASN A 223 8.43 -8.83 -10.92
CA ASN A 223 7.17 -9.23 -10.32
C ASN A 223 7.38 -10.34 -9.28
N VAL A 224 6.57 -10.28 -8.21
CA VAL A 224 6.44 -11.30 -7.17
C VAL A 224 5.02 -11.83 -7.24
N THR A 225 4.86 -13.15 -7.37
CA THR A 225 3.55 -13.80 -7.40
C THR A 225 3.34 -14.55 -6.09
N PHE A 226 2.24 -14.24 -5.40
CA PHE A 226 1.82 -14.91 -4.19
C PHE A 226 0.74 -15.97 -4.50
N SER A 227 0.75 -17.08 -3.77
CA SER A 227 -0.30 -18.10 -3.85
C SER A 227 -0.55 -18.74 -2.48
N TYR A 228 -1.79 -19.19 -2.25
CA TYR A 228 -2.22 -19.75 -0.97
C TYR A 228 -1.39 -20.95 -0.53
N HIS A 229 -1.04 -20.99 0.75
CA HIS A 229 -0.43 -22.13 1.39
C HIS A 229 -1.52 -23.10 1.90
N PRO A 230 -1.34 -24.44 1.87
CA PRO A 230 -2.36 -25.37 2.39
C PRO A 230 -2.76 -25.15 3.86
N GLU A 231 -1.83 -24.68 4.69
CA GLU A 231 -2.07 -24.31 6.11
C GLU A 231 -2.65 -22.90 6.29
N THR A 232 -2.72 -22.10 5.23
CA THR A 232 -3.34 -20.78 5.22
C THR A 232 -4.17 -20.68 3.95
N PRO A 233 -5.28 -21.44 3.90
CA PRO A 233 -6.06 -21.61 2.68
C PRO A 233 -6.77 -20.32 2.30
N GLN A 234 -7.27 -20.29 1.08
CA GLN A 234 -8.12 -19.21 0.59
C GLN A 234 -9.33 -19.03 1.53
N PRO A 235 -9.68 -17.79 1.92
CA PRO A 235 -10.89 -17.54 2.69
C PRO A 235 -12.15 -17.95 1.91
N GLU A 236 -13.21 -18.29 2.63
CA GLU A 236 -14.52 -18.50 2.01
C GLU A 236 -15.13 -17.16 1.61
N ASN A 237 -15.92 -17.16 0.53
CA ASN A 237 -16.64 -15.95 0.10
C ASN A 237 -17.63 -15.54 1.21
N PRO A 238 -17.48 -14.35 1.82
CA PRO A 238 -18.31 -13.95 2.95
C PRO A 238 -19.74 -13.56 2.52
N TYR A 239 -19.98 -13.38 1.21
CA TYR A 239 -21.27 -12.99 0.69
C TYR A 239 -22.16 -14.20 0.40
N ASN A 240 -23.47 -14.00 0.53
CA ASN A 240 -24.45 -14.96 0.03
C ASN A 240 -24.50 -14.91 -1.50
N GLU A 241 -24.75 -16.04 -2.18
CA GLU A 241 -24.91 -16.11 -3.65
C GLU A 241 -25.89 -15.09 -4.27
N ARG A 242 -26.90 -14.66 -3.50
CA ARG A 242 -27.90 -13.66 -3.91
C ARG A 242 -27.40 -12.22 -3.78
N ASP A 243 -26.32 -11.99 -3.06
CA ASP A 243 -25.71 -10.67 -2.92
C ASP A 243 -24.98 -10.32 -4.23
N PRO A 244 -25.25 -9.16 -4.86
CA PRO A 244 -24.54 -8.75 -6.07
C PRO A 244 -23.02 -8.64 -5.90
N ARG A 245 -22.49 -8.60 -4.67
CA ARG A 245 -21.06 -8.63 -4.37
C ARG A 245 -20.46 -10.02 -4.47
N TYR A 246 -21.26 -11.09 -4.34
CA TYR A 246 -20.78 -12.47 -4.41
C TYR A 246 -19.98 -12.75 -5.67
N ALA A 247 -20.53 -12.36 -6.83
CA ALA A 247 -19.92 -12.59 -8.14
C ALA A 247 -18.70 -11.68 -8.44
N ARG A 248 -18.47 -10.64 -7.63
CA ARG A 248 -17.33 -9.72 -7.78
C ARG A 248 -16.28 -9.91 -6.69
N TRP A 249 -16.54 -10.78 -5.73
CA TRP A 249 -15.59 -11.04 -4.66
C TRP A 249 -14.51 -11.96 -5.20
N GLU A 250 -13.27 -11.50 -5.09
CA GLU A 250 -12.09 -12.25 -5.43
C GLU A 250 -11.18 -12.27 -4.21
N ALA A 251 -10.66 -13.45 -3.90
CA ALA A 251 -9.75 -13.61 -2.79
C ALA A 251 -8.33 -13.27 -3.25
N ASP A 252 -7.66 -12.38 -2.52
CA ASP A 252 -6.27 -12.04 -2.80
C ASP A 252 -5.31 -12.97 -2.02
N PRO A 253 -4.43 -13.74 -2.70
CA PRO A 253 -3.42 -14.56 -2.02
C PRO A 253 -2.43 -13.79 -1.15
N ARG A 254 -2.41 -12.46 -1.27
CA ARG A 254 -1.67 -11.54 -0.41
C ARG A 254 -2.37 -11.29 0.92
N GLU A 255 -3.58 -11.77 1.12
CA GLU A 255 -4.34 -11.57 2.35
C GLU A 255 -4.60 -12.91 3.04
N ALA A 256 -4.43 -12.93 4.36
CA ALA A 256 -4.78 -14.05 5.21
C ALA A 256 -5.28 -13.57 6.57
N SER A 257 -5.87 -14.50 7.34
CA SER A 257 -6.29 -14.29 8.72
C SER A 257 -5.62 -15.32 9.64
N ILE A 258 -5.17 -14.89 10.82
CA ILE A 258 -4.76 -15.76 11.92
C ILE A 258 -5.91 -15.77 12.92
N GLU A 259 -6.65 -16.87 12.92
CA GLU A 259 -7.81 -17.03 13.78
C GLU A 259 -7.44 -17.03 15.27
N GLY A 260 -8.28 -16.40 16.09
CA GLY A 260 -8.15 -16.44 17.55
C GLY A 260 -6.98 -15.60 18.10
N GLY A 261 -6.40 -14.71 17.28
CA GLY A 261 -5.43 -13.71 17.73
C GLY A 261 -4.02 -14.25 17.99
N ASN A 262 -3.75 -15.53 17.71
CA ASN A 262 -2.43 -16.13 17.88
C ASN A 262 -2.23 -17.32 16.94
N GLY A 263 -1.14 -17.31 16.17
CA GLY A 263 -0.82 -18.42 15.29
C GLY A 263 0.19 -18.05 14.21
N VAL A 264 0.12 -18.79 13.10
CA VAL A 264 1.06 -18.70 11.99
C VAL A 264 0.28 -18.48 10.70
N ALA A 265 0.77 -17.58 9.85
CA ALA A 265 0.29 -17.41 8.49
C ALA A 265 1.42 -17.70 7.51
N LYS A 266 1.12 -18.47 6.46
CA LYS A 266 2.06 -18.91 5.44
C LYS A 266 1.57 -18.50 4.05
N VAL A 267 2.51 -18.16 3.18
CA VAL A 267 2.25 -17.88 1.77
C VAL A 267 3.35 -18.46 0.91
N TRP A 268 3.01 -18.89 -0.30
CA TRP A 268 4.02 -19.20 -1.32
C TRP A 268 4.33 -17.94 -2.14
N ALA A 269 5.61 -17.65 -2.35
CA ALA A 269 6.07 -16.57 -3.21
C ALA A 269 6.95 -17.10 -4.35
N THR A 270 6.84 -16.49 -5.53
CA THR A 270 7.69 -16.79 -6.70
C THR A 270 8.19 -15.47 -7.31
N PHE A 271 9.44 -15.46 -7.78
CA PHE A 271 10.12 -14.27 -8.30
C PHE A 271 10.43 -14.43 -9.78
N SER A 272 10.18 -13.38 -10.56
CA SER A 272 10.31 -13.41 -12.02
C SER A 272 11.66 -12.94 -12.56
N THR A 273 12.52 -12.31 -11.75
CA THR A 273 13.79 -11.72 -12.20
C THR A 273 14.86 -11.87 -11.12
N PRO A 274 16.16 -12.07 -11.47
CA PRO A 274 17.23 -12.04 -10.49
C PRO A 274 17.38 -10.65 -9.83
N GLY A 275 17.79 -10.64 -8.56
CA GLY A 275 18.11 -9.42 -7.82
C GLY A 275 17.70 -9.49 -6.35
N GLU A 276 17.83 -8.35 -5.67
CA GLU A 276 17.42 -8.21 -4.28
C GLU A 276 15.98 -7.73 -4.21
N TYR A 277 15.19 -8.41 -3.37
CA TYR A 277 13.80 -8.09 -3.10
C TYR A 277 13.62 -7.76 -1.62
N LEU A 278 12.70 -6.84 -1.34
CA LEU A 278 12.18 -6.60 -0.01
C LEU A 278 10.70 -6.92 -0.03
N ILE A 279 10.29 -7.94 0.71
CA ILE A 279 8.88 -8.30 0.88
C ILE A 279 8.41 -7.73 2.21
N ARG A 280 7.30 -6.99 2.18
CA ARG A 280 6.66 -6.49 3.39
C ARG A 280 5.50 -7.40 3.76
N THR A 281 5.43 -7.79 5.03
CA THR A 281 4.23 -8.38 5.63
C THR A 281 3.71 -7.43 6.70
N MET A 282 2.45 -7.00 6.58
CA MET A 282 1.76 -6.22 7.59
C MET A 282 0.84 -7.15 8.37
N VAL A 283 0.96 -7.19 9.69
CA VAL A 283 0.04 -7.92 10.56
C VAL A 283 -0.74 -6.92 11.41
N GLU A 284 -2.05 -6.97 11.34
CA GLU A 284 -2.97 -5.97 11.88
C GLU A 284 -4.08 -6.60 12.74
N ASN A 285 -4.73 -5.80 13.60
CA ASN A 285 -5.86 -6.24 14.43
C ASN A 285 -7.10 -5.30 14.34
N TRP A 286 -7.38 -4.79 13.15
CA TRP A 286 -8.47 -3.89 12.74
C TRP A 286 -9.87 -4.48 12.87
N GLN A 287 -10.00 -5.77 13.23
CA GLN A 287 -11.28 -6.26 13.78
C GLN A 287 -11.62 -5.56 15.10
N ALA A 288 -10.62 -5.04 15.83
CA ALA A 288 -10.85 -4.24 17.02
C ALA A 288 -11.46 -2.87 16.65
N PRO A 289 -12.47 -2.41 17.39
CA PRO A 289 -13.22 -1.19 17.07
C PRO A 289 -12.42 0.12 17.25
N ASP A 290 -11.28 0.05 17.93
CA ASP A 290 -10.34 1.16 18.17
C ASP A 290 -9.01 0.96 17.41
N SER A 291 -9.03 0.12 16.37
CA SER A 291 -7.89 -0.20 15.52
C SER A 291 -8.31 -0.08 14.05
N SER A 292 -7.65 0.78 13.30
CA SER A 292 -7.83 0.92 11.86
C SER A 292 -6.63 1.63 11.22
N GLN A 293 -6.52 1.53 9.90
CA GLN A 293 -5.53 2.32 9.15
C GLN A 293 -5.63 3.84 9.42
N GLY A 294 -6.83 4.35 9.75
CA GLY A 294 -7.10 5.75 10.07
C GLY A 294 -6.59 6.16 11.45
N ASP A 295 -6.64 5.24 12.43
CA ASP A 295 -6.25 5.49 13.82
C ASP A 295 -4.73 5.46 14.04
N GLN A 296 -3.96 5.27 12.96
CA GLN A 296 -2.52 5.05 13.02
C GLN A 296 -2.15 3.87 13.94
N CYS A 297 -3.08 2.93 14.09
CA CYS A 297 -2.95 1.74 14.94
C CYS A 297 -3.95 0.66 14.49
N CYS A 298 -3.73 -0.62 14.67
CA CYS A 298 -2.52 -1.22 15.21
C CYS A 298 -2.05 -2.31 14.27
N TRP A 299 -0.83 -2.14 13.76
CA TRP A 299 -0.17 -3.14 12.96
C TRP A 299 1.33 -3.12 13.21
N THR A 300 1.96 -4.22 12.82
CA THR A 300 3.41 -4.37 12.80
C THR A 300 3.82 -4.79 11.41
N ASN A 301 4.85 -4.12 10.86
CA ASN A 301 5.44 -4.54 9.60
C ASN A 301 6.59 -5.54 9.83
N VAL A 302 6.78 -6.41 8.86
CA VAL A 302 7.96 -7.26 8.71
C VAL A 302 8.55 -6.97 7.35
N TYR A 303 9.85 -6.71 7.26
CA TYR A 303 10.56 -6.64 5.99
C TYR A 303 11.51 -7.83 5.87
N GLN A 304 11.21 -8.73 4.95
CA GLN A 304 12.08 -9.87 4.65
C GLN A 304 12.86 -9.62 3.37
N ARG A 305 14.20 -9.60 3.47
CA ARG A 305 15.12 -9.49 2.33
C ARG A 305 15.27 -10.84 1.66
N VAL A 306 15.10 -10.88 0.35
CA VAL A 306 15.21 -12.11 -0.46
C VAL A 306 16.18 -11.88 -1.62
N THR A 307 17.26 -12.64 -1.65
CA THR A 307 18.22 -12.64 -2.76
C THR A 307 17.83 -13.70 -3.79
N VAL A 308 17.57 -13.27 -5.03
CA VAL A 308 17.17 -14.13 -6.14
C VAL A 308 18.26 -14.18 -7.22
N ARG A 309 18.61 -15.38 -7.71
CA ARG A 309 19.63 -15.60 -8.75
C ARG A 309 19.16 -16.51 -9.88
#